data_AF-A0A496W202-F1
#
_entry.id   AF-A0A496W202-F1
#
_cell.length_a   1.000
_cell.length_b   1.000
_cell.length_c   1.000
_cell.angle_alpha   90.00
_cell.angle_beta   90.00
_cell.angle_gamma   90.00
#
_symmetry.space_group_name_H-M   'P 1'
#
loop_
_entity.id
_entity.type
_entity.pdbx_description
1 polymer ?
#
loop_
_entity_poly.entity_id
_entity_poly.type
_entity_poly.pdbx_seq_one_letter_code
_entity_poly.pdbx_strand_id
1 'polypeptide(L)'
;MADRRDFIKIGLGVASGVALGQTFAIATSGSGTLPSNIVYTAEDPGQWAKKIGGHLPKVSIQGKTVTITTDHPMMKNHYIVRHTLVSEEGTVIGGKVFQPEDEPVSQFELPEGHGSKFYATSFCNKHDLWVAELTV
;
A
#
# COMPACT_ATOMS: atom_id res chain seq x y z
N MET A 1 -14.84 -4.94 -46.63
CA MET A 1 -14.79 -5.76 -45.40
C MET A 1 -13.38 -6.32 -45.32
N ALA A 2 -12.48 -5.63 -44.62
CA ALA A 2 -11.08 -6.06 -44.54
C ALA A 2 -10.99 -7.30 -43.65
N ASP A 3 -10.46 -8.39 -44.21
CA ASP A 3 -10.42 -9.70 -43.58
C ASP A 3 -9.37 -9.71 -42.45
N ARG A 4 -9.75 -10.24 -41.28
CA ARG A 4 -8.89 -10.32 -40.08
C ARG A 4 -7.58 -11.09 -40.33
N ARG A 5 -7.50 -11.82 -41.44
CA ARG A 5 -6.32 -12.57 -41.88
C ARG A 5 -5.21 -11.70 -42.49
N ASP A 6 -5.51 -10.49 -42.97
CA ASP A 6 -4.49 -9.58 -43.49
C ASP A 6 -3.72 -8.86 -42.38
N PHE A 7 -4.33 -8.71 -41.20
CA PHE A 7 -3.70 -8.07 -40.04
C PHE A 7 -2.58 -8.93 -39.43
N ILE A 8 -2.69 -10.26 -39.52
CA ILE A 8 -1.68 -11.18 -38.98
C ILE A 8 -0.44 -11.26 -39.90
N LYS A 9 -0.58 -10.99 -41.19
CA LYS A 9 0.54 -11.02 -42.15
C LYS A 9 1.46 -9.80 -42.06
N ILE A 10 1.01 -8.71 -41.44
CA ILE A 10 1.80 -7.48 -41.24
C ILE A 10 2.62 -7.54 -39.93
N GLY A 11 2.26 -8.42 -38.99
CA GLY A 11 2.85 -8.46 -37.64
C GLY A 11 4.26 -9.05 -37.51
N LEU A 12 4.82 -9.66 -38.56
CA LEU A 12 6.14 -10.32 -38.52
C LEU A 12 7.22 -9.61 -39.34
N GLY A 13 6.99 -8.37 -39.74
CA GLY A 13 7.77 -7.69 -40.77
C GLY A 13 8.46 -6.39 -40.38
N VAL A 14 8.80 -6.12 -39.11
CA VAL A 14 9.74 -5.03 -38.75
C VAL A 14 10.58 -5.45 -37.53
N ALA A 15 11.42 -6.46 -37.71
CA ALA A 15 12.54 -6.74 -36.81
C ALA A 15 13.83 -6.29 -37.50
N SER A 16 13.94 -5.01 -37.84
CA SER A 16 15.19 -4.40 -38.32
C SER A 16 15.05 -2.89 -38.33
N GLY A 17 15.66 -2.22 -37.34
CA GLY A 17 15.96 -0.80 -37.45
C GLY A 17 15.57 0.03 -36.23
N VAL A 18 16.59 0.32 -35.42
CA VAL A 18 16.67 1.43 -34.46
C VAL A 18 15.92 1.23 -33.13
N ALA A 19 16.58 0.52 -32.21
CA ALA A 19 16.53 0.87 -30.80
C ALA A 19 17.97 1.16 -30.34
N LEU A 20 18.38 2.42 -30.51
CA LEU A 20 19.62 2.94 -29.97
C LEU A 20 19.59 2.81 -28.44
N GLY A 21 20.39 1.89 -27.90
CA GLY A 21 21.07 2.05 -26.60
C GLY A 21 20.26 2.13 -25.31
N GLN A 22 18.92 2.00 -25.31
CA GLN A 22 18.17 1.99 -24.06
C GLN A 22 18.10 0.57 -23.49
N THR A 23 19.05 0.23 -22.63
CA THR A 23 18.95 -0.94 -21.75
C THR A 23 17.92 -0.65 -20.67
N PHE A 24 16.71 -1.18 -20.83
CA PHE A 24 15.74 -1.22 -19.73
C PHE A 24 16.09 -2.38 -18.81
N ALA A 25 16.27 -2.11 -17.51
CA ALA A 25 16.32 -3.17 -16.52
C ALA A 25 14.96 -3.85 -16.47
N ILE A 26 14.90 -5.16 -16.68
CA ILE A 26 13.70 -5.95 -16.41
C ILE A 26 13.52 -5.98 -14.91
N ALA A 27 12.46 -5.36 -14.40
CA ALA A 27 12.13 -5.41 -12.99
C ALA A 27 11.79 -6.86 -12.60
N THR A 28 12.56 -7.45 -11.69
CA THR A 28 12.28 -8.76 -11.11
C THR A 28 11.82 -8.55 -9.66
N SER A 29 10.67 -9.11 -9.28
CA SER A 29 10.24 -9.11 -7.88
C SER A 29 11.00 -10.17 -7.09
N GLY A 30 11.81 -9.74 -6.12
CA GLY A 30 12.37 -10.62 -5.10
C GLY A 30 11.45 -10.68 -3.88
N SER A 31 11.32 -11.84 -3.24
CA SER A 31 10.53 -12.05 -2.01
C SER A 31 11.24 -11.60 -0.73
N GLY A 32 12.36 -10.87 -0.86
CA GLY A 32 13.22 -10.47 0.25
C GLY A 32 12.72 -9.22 0.99
N THR A 33 13.40 -8.91 2.09
CA THR A 33 13.15 -7.68 2.87
C THR A 33 13.34 -6.45 2.00
N LEU A 34 12.37 -5.54 2.05
CA LEU A 34 12.47 -4.24 1.39
C LEU A 34 13.53 -3.37 2.10
N PRO A 35 14.26 -2.52 1.37
CA PRO A 35 15.14 -1.54 2.01
C PRO A 35 14.34 -0.52 2.85
N SER A 36 15.01 0.10 3.83
CA SER A 36 14.47 1.22 4.61
C SER A 36 13.98 2.38 3.72
N ASN A 37 13.10 3.23 4.25
CA ASN A 37 12.42 4.33 3.54
C ASN A 37 11.40 3.90 2.47
N ILE A 38 10.99 2.62 2.42
CA ILE A 38 9.82 2.17 1.65
C ILE A 38 8.61 1.98 2.58
N VAL A 39 8.84 1.36 3.73
CA VAL A 39 7.84 1.16 4.78
C VAL A 39 8.36 1.84 6.03
N TYR A 40 7.55 2.70 6.64
CA TYR A 40 7.92 3.50 7.80
C TYR A 40 7.25 2.96 9.06
N THR A 41 8.02 2.79 10.14
CA THR A 41 7.52 2.42 11.47
C THR A 41 7.90 3.46 12.50
N ALA A 42 7.56 3.23 13.77
CA ALA A 42 8.04 4.11 14.85
C ALA A 42 9.58 4.00 15.02
N GLU A 43 10.13 2.81 14.79
CA GLU A 43 11.53 2.45 14.98
C GLU A 43 12.40 2.76 13.77
N ASP A 44 11.85 2.62 12.55
CA ASP A 44 12.48 3.04 11.29
C ASP A 44 11.61 4.09 10.57
N PRO A 45 11.57 5.34 11.07
CA PRO A 45 10.75 6.39 10.47
C PRO A 45 11.47 7.08 9.30
N GLY A 46 12.69 6.67 8.98
CA GLY A 46 13.50 7.20 7.88
C GLY A 46 13.52 8.73 7.82
N GLN A 47 13.36 9.27 6.60
CA GLN A 47 13.29 10.72 6.37
C GLN A 47 12.10 11.41 7.07
N TRP A 48 11.09 10.66 7.53
CA TRP A 48 9.87 11.18 8.15
C TRP A 48 9.88 11.10 9.69
N ALA A 49 11.04 11.01 10.33
CA ALA A 49 11.17 10.98 11.80
C ALA A 49 10.31 12.01 12.56
N LYS A 50 10.15 13.23 12.03
CA LYS A 50 9.33 14.29 12.66
C LYS A 50 7.81 14.16 12.40
N LYS A 51 7.38 13.12 11.69
CA LYS A 51 5.99 12.93 11.23
C LYS A 51 5.28 11.74 11.86
N ILE A 52 5.99 10.93 12.65
CA ILE A 52 5.48 9.72 13.31
C ILE A 52 4.11 9.97 13.97
N GLY A 53 4.00 11.01 14.80
CA GLY A 53 2.80 11.26 15.60
C GLY A 53 1.52 11.52 14.79
N GLY A 54 1.63 11.92 13.52
CA GLY A 54 0.48 12.17 12.65
C GLY A 54 0.29 11.15 11.52
N HIS A 55 1.08 10.08 11.48
CA HIS A 55 1.05 9.12 10.36
C HIS A 55 1.11 7.67 10.80
N LEU A 56 1.78 7.37 11.92
CA LEU A 56 1.74 6.04 12.50
C LEU A 56 0.29 5.72 12.92
N PRO A 57 -0.32 4.64 12.39
CA PRO A 57 -1.69 4.30 12.73
C PRO A 57 -1.80 3.92 14.21
N LYS A 58 -2.80 4.49 14.88
CA LYS A 58 -3.21 4.11 16.23
C LYS A 58 -4.31 3.07 16.15
N VAL A 59 -4.22 2.05 16.97
CA VAL A 59 -5.15 0.92 16.92
C VAL A 59 -5.80 0.71 18.28
N SER A 60 -7.12 0.51 18.27
CA SER A 60 -7.88 0.07 19.45
C SER A 60 -8.69 -1.16 19.10
N ILE A 61 -8.80 -2.08 20.06
CA ILE A 61 -9.47 -3.36 19.89
C ILE A 61 -10.59 -3.46 20.91
N GLN A 62 -11.80 -3.78 20.46
CA GLN A 62 -12.98 -3.97 21.30
C GLN A 62 -13.70 -5.24 20.84
N GLY A 63 -13.52 -6.33 21.59
CA GLY A 63 -13.99 -7.65 21.14
C GLY A 63 -13.28 -8.06 19.85
N LYS A 64 -14.05 -8.31 18.77
CA LYS A 64 -13.50 -8.64 17.44
C LYS A 64 -13.29 -7.41 16.55
N THR A 65 -13.71 -6.22 17.00
CA THR A 65 -13.63 -4.99 16.22
C THR A 65 -12.28 -4.32 16.43
N VAL A 66 -11.54 -4.11 15.34
CA VAL A 66 -10.30 -3.33 15.28
C VAL A 66 -10.60 -1.97 14.67
N THR A 67 -10.35 -0.90 15.42
CA THR A 67 -10.43 0.48 14.93
C THR A 67 -9.03 1.03 14.69
N ILE A 68 -8.77 1.48 13.47
CA ILE A 68 -7.53 2.17 13.08
C ILE A 68 -7.84 3.66 12.89
N THR A 69 -7.08 4.51 13.58
CA THR A 69 -7.14 5.98 13.50
C THR A 69 -5.76 6.52 13.17
N THR A 70 -5.68 7.48 12.25
CA THR A 70 -4.45 8.24 12.01
C THR A 70 -4.70 9.71 12.34
N ASP A 71 -3.94 10.31 13.24
CA ASP A 71 -4.13 11.71 13.67
C ASP A 71 -3.56 12.70 12.64
N HIS A 72 -4.17 12.70 11.46
CA HIS A 72 -3.70 13.45 10.30
C HIS A 72 -4.76 14.44 9.81
N PRO A 73 -4.39 15.70 9.49
CA PRO A 73 -5.31 16.64 8.87
C PRO A 73 -5.71 16.22 7.44
N MET A 74 -7.01 16.10 7.20
CA MET A 74 -7.56 15.68 5.90
C MET A 74 -7.92 16.90 5.05
N MET A 75 -7.24 17.05 3.91
CA MET A 75 -7.52 18.12 2.95
C MET A 75 -7.12 17.72 1.53
N LYS A 76 -7.72 18.36 0.51
CA LYS A 76 -7.59 17.97 -0.91
C LYS A 76 -6.18 17.61 -1.38
N ASN A 77 -5.17 18.37 -0.95
CA ASN A 77 -3.78 18.19 -1.39
C ASN A 77 -2.93 17.34 -0.45
N HIS A 78 -3.45 16.97 0.73
CA HIS A 78 -2.69 16.26 1.75
C HIS A 78 -3.65 15.53 2.68
N TYR A 79 -3.70 14.21 2.57
CA TYR A 79 -4.66 13.38 3.29
C TYR A 79 -4.15 11.93 3.41
N ILE A 80 -4.75 11.17 4.30
CA ILE A 80 -4.58 9.72 4.38
C ILE A 80 -5.42 9.09 3.29
N VAL A 81 -4.78 8.40 2.37
CA VAL A 81 -5.43 7.76 1.22
C VAL A 81 -6.11 6.47 1.63
N ARG A 82 -5.47 5.68 2.51
CA ARG A 82 -5.95 4.33 2.82
C ARG A 82 -5.48 3.82 4.17
N HIS A 83 -6.38 3.11 4.85
CA HIS A 83 -6.04 2.16 5.89
C HIS A 83 -6.20 0.73 5.39
N THR A 84 -5.37 -0.18 5.90
CA THR A 84 -5.50 -1.63 5.67
C THR A 84 -5.08 -2.36 6.95
N LEU A 85 -5.79 -3.45 7.28
CA LEU A 85 -5.42 -4.40 8.32
C LEU A 85 -5.00 -5.71 7.67
N VAL A 86 -3.81 -6.23 8.03
CA VAL A 86 -3.21 -7.42 7.43
C VAL A 86 -2.77 -8.38 8.54
N SER A 87 -3.00 -9.68 8.38
CA SER A 87 -2.52 -10.71 9.31
C SER A 87 -1.02 -10.95 9.17
N GLU A 88 -0.43 -11.69 10.12
CA GLU A 88 0.97 -12.12 10.06
C GLU A 88 1.31 -12.90 8.78
N GLU A 89 0.36 -13.69 8.27
CA GLU A 89 0.51 -14.48 7.04
C GLU A 89 0.30 -13.66 5.76
N GLY A 90 0.08 -12.35 5.88
CA GLY A 90 -0.16 -11.46 4.75
C GLY A 90 -1.61 -11.45 4.25
N THR A 91 -2.55 -12.06 4.98
CA THR A 91 -3.97 -12.01 4.61
C THR A 91 -4.53 -10.62 4.89
N VAL A 92 -5.07 -9.96 3.86
CA VAL A 92 -5.74 -8.67 4.02
C VAL A 92 -7.11 -8.89 4.66
N ILE A 93 -7.28 -8.47 5.91
CA ILE A 93 -8.56 -8.56 6.63
C ILE A 93 -9.54 -7.52 6.11
N GLY A 94 -9.05 -6.31 5.80
CA GLY A 94 -9.87 -5.26 5.22
C GLY A 94 -9.06 -4.03 4.86
N GLY A 95 -9.65 -3.15 4.05
CA GLY A 95 -9.07 -1.85 3.74
C GLY A 95 -10.15 -0.81 3.46
N LYS A 96 -9.86 0.45 3.84
CA LYS A 96 -10.73 1.60 3.60
C LYS A 96 -9.93 2.66 2.86
N VAL A 97 -10.40 3.05 1.68
CA VAL A 97 -9.89 4.21 0.94
C VAL A 97 -10.67 5.42 1.39
N PHE A 98 -9.99 6.55 1.60
CA PHE A 98 -10.59 7.80 2.03
C PHE A 98 -10.58 8.83 0.90
N GLN A 99 -11.55 9.73 0.95
CA GLN A 99 -11.52 11.03 0.29
C GLN A 99 -10.93 12.08 1.23
N PRO A 100 -10.46 13.22 0.71
CA PRO A 100 -9.88 14.28 1.53
C PRO A 100 -10.83 14.91 2.55
N GLU A 101 -12.13 14.72 2.43
CA GLU A 101 -13.15 15.22 3.35
C GLU A 101 -13.53 14.20 4.44
N ASP A 102 -13.07 12.95 4.33
CA ASP A 102 -13.34 11.90 5.31
C ASP A 102 -12.50 12.10 6.58
N GLU A 103 -12.98 11.54 7.69
CA GLU A 103 -12.11 11.29 8.84
C GLU A 103 -11.26 10.02 8.60
N PRO A 104 -9.95 10.03 8.92
CA PRO A 104 -9.04 8.91 8.70
C PRO A 104 -9.21 7.86 9.81
N VAL A 105 -10.43 7.31 9.88
CA VAL A 105 -10.86 6.27 10.83
C VAL A 105 -11.50 5.12 10.06
N SER A 106 -11.07 3.90 10.35
CA SER A 106 -11.60 2.67 9.75
C SER A 106 -11.82 1.60 10.81
N GLN A 107 -12.85 0.78 10.64
CA GLN A 107 -13.14 -0.36 11.50
C GLN A 107 -13.16 -1.65 10.68
N PHE A 108 -12.59 -2.70 11.24
CA PHE A 108 -12.54 -4.04 10.64
C PHE A 108 -12.91 -5.09 11.69
N GLU A 109 -13.62 -6.12 11.27
CA GLU A 109 -13.93 -7.27 12.13
C GLU A 109 -12.91 -8.37 11.89
N LEU A 110 -12.35 -8.90 12.99
CA LEU A 110 -11.45 -10.04 12.92
C LEU A 110 -12.24 -11.33 12.66
N PRO A 111 -11.79 -12.18 11.70
CA PRO A 111 -12.48 -13.43 11.40
C PRO A 111 -12.40 -14.41 12.57
N GLU A 112 -13.23 -15.45 12.58
CA GLU A 112 -13.10 -16.50 13.59
C GLU A 112 -11.81 -17.30 13.41
N GLY A 113 -11.17 -17.68 14.52
CA GLY A 113 -9.90 -18.42 14.48
C GLY A 113 -8.72 -17.61 13.92
N HIS A 114 -8.79 -16.28 13.99
CA HIS A 114 -7.69 -15.41 13.57
C HIS A 114 -6.42 -15.62 14.40
N GLY A 115 -5.25 -15.41 13.79
CA GLY A 115 -3.97 -15.38 14.50
C GLY A 115 -3.86 -14.15 15.42
N SER A 116 -2.88 -14.10 16.32
CA SER A 116 -2.80 -13.00 17.31
C SER A 116 -2.08 -11.75 16.79
N LYS A 117 -1.32 -11.82 15.70
CA LYS A 117 -0.48 -10.72 15.21
C LYS A 117 -0.98 -10.13 13.90
N PHE A 118 -1.04 -8.81 13.85
CA PHE A 118 -1.49 -8.06 12.69
C PHE A 118 -0.66 -6.80 12.45
N TYR A 119 -0.83 -6.24 11.26
CA TYR A 119 -0.22 -5.00 10.82
C TYR A 119 -1.32 -4.04 10.36
N ALA A 120 -1.42 -2.91 11.06
CA ALA A 120 -2.23 -1.78 10.66
C ALA A 120 -1.40 -0.85 9.77
N THR A 121 -1.98 -0.41 8.66
CA THR A 121 -1.29 0.48 7.72
C THR A 121 -2.02 1.80 7.59
N SER A 122 -1.25 2.87 7.37
CA SER A 122 -1.75 4.20 7.02
C SER A 122 -0.91 4.78 5.88
N PHE A 123 -1.55 5.06 4.75
CA PHE A 123 -0.87 5.59 3.57
C PHE A 123 -1.22 7.06 3.38
N CYS A 124 -0.25 7.95 3.53
CA CYS A 124 -0.41 9.37 3.23
C CYS A 124 0.05 9.68 1.81
N ASN A 125 -0.71 10.50 1.08
CA ASN A 125 -0.35 10.88 -0.29
C ASN A 125 0.95 11.69 -0.41
N LYS A 126 1.49 12.22 0.70
CA LYS A 126 2.74 13.00 0.74
C LYS A 126 3.85 12.39 1.58
N HIS A 127 3.51 11.54 2.53
CA HIS A 127 4.44 11.04 3.55
C HIS A 127 4.43 9.51 3.62
N ASP A 128 4.10 8.87 2.50
CA ASP A 128 4.30 7.45 2.24
C ASP A 128 3.52 6.51 3.18
N LEU A 129 3.96 5.24 3.22
CA LEU A 129 3.29 4.13 3.89
C LEU A 129 3.85 3.90 5.30
N TRP A 130 2.96 4.01 6.28
CA TRP A 130 3.25 3.75 7.69
C TRP A 130 2.63 2.45 8.13
N VAL A 131 3.34 1.71 8.98
CA VAL A 131 2.90 0.42 9.53
C VAL A 131 3.09 0.41 11.04
N ALA A 132 2.05 -0.02 11.75
CA ALA A 132 2.10 -0.37 13.16
C ALA A 132 1.76 -1.85 13.32
N GLU A 133 2.58 -2.55 14.10
CA GLU A 133 2.28 -3.90 14.56
C GLU A 133 1.31 -3.83 15.75
N LEU A 134 0.38 -4.80 15.80
CA LEU A 134 -0.48 -5.01 16.95
C LEU A 134 -0.61 -6.50 17.25
N THR A 135 -0.87 -6.79 18.53
CA THR A 135 -1.26 -8.12 19.00
C THR A 135 -2.65 -8.02 19.62
N VAL A 136 -3.51 -8.98 19.28
CA VAL A 136 -4.89 -9.13 19.76
C VAL A 136 -4.94 -10.24 20.80
#